data_AF-A0A0W0R453-F1
#
_entry.id   AF-A0A0W0R453-F1
#
_cell.length_a   1.000
_cell.length_b   1.000
_cell.length_c   1.000
_cell.angle_alpha   90.00
_cell.angle_beta   90.00
_cell.angle_gamma   90.00
#
_symmetry.space_group_name_H-M   'P 1'
#
loop_
_entity.id
_entity.type
_entity.pdbx_description
1 polymer ?
#
loop_
_entity_poly.entity_id
_entity_poly.type
_entity_poly.pdbx_seq_one_letter_code
_entity_poly.pdbx_strand_id
1 'polypeptide(L)'
;MYSALLLPCKAKWTRVVDVRMAMASGWMQIRARAKQKQIDLPLVISDHADWNELIKTIVEINPKEVWVTHGQEEALVYALRQLGMKAKSLHLLGYDEADK
;
A
#
# COMPACT_ATOMS: atom_id res chain seq x y z
N MET A 1 -4.13 -2.65 -21.75
CA MET A 1 -4.28 -4.09 -21.99
C MET A 1 -3.02 -4.57 -22.69
N TYR A 2 -2.01 -5.02 -21.94
CA TYR A 2 -0.84 -5.71 -22.48
C TYR A 2 -0.61 -6.94 -21.61
N SER A 3 -0.81 -8.11 -22.22
CA SER A 3 -0.62 -9.42 -21.61
C SER A 3 0.85 -9.81 -21.79
N ALA A 4 1.60 -9.88 -20.69
CA ALA A 4 2.96 -10.42 -20.69
C ALA A 4 2.86 -11.94 -20.61
N LEU A 5 2.95 -12.60 -21.77
CA LEU A 5 3.12 -14.04 -21.88
C LEU A 5 4.55 -14.38 -21.45
N LEU A 6 4.74 -14.82 -20.20
CA LEU A 6 6.04 -15.30 -19.72
C LEU A 6 6.32 -16.69 -20.32
N LEU A 7 7.20 -16.72 -21.31
CA LEU A 7 7.84 -17.94 -21.83
C LEU A 7 8.64 -18.66 -20.73
N PRO A 8 8.75 -20.00 -20.78
CA PRO A 8 9.29 -20.79 -19.69
C PRO A 8 10.82 -20.67 -19.61
N CYS A 9 11.32 -20.25 -18.45
CA CYS A 9 12.74 -20.23 -18.13
C CYS A 9 13.28 -21.69 -18.10
N LYS A 10 14.14 -22.03 -19.06
CA LYS A 10 14.85 -23.32 -19.12
C LYS A 10 15.99 -23.36 -18.10
N ALA A 11 15.72 -23.72 -16.85
CA ALA A 11 16.67 -24.34 -15.94
C ALA A 11 15.93 -25.23 -14.93
N LYS A 12 16.60 -26.30 -14.44
CA LYS A 12 16.04 -27.49 -13.78
C LYS A 12 15.28 -27.20 -12.46
N TRP A 13 14.02 -26.75 -12.56
CA TRP A 13 13.05 -26.70 -11.47
C TRP A 13 12.03 -27.86 -11.51
N THR A 14 12.34 -28.93 -12.25
CA THR A 14 11.41 -30.04 -12.53
C THR A 14 11.16 -31.01 -11.36
N ARG A 15 11.75 -30.78 -10.18
CA ARG A 15 11.56 -31.63 -8.99
C ARG A 15 10.91 -30.92 -7.80
N VAL A 16 10.58 -29.64 -7.92
CA VAL A 16 9.91 -28.92 -6.84
C VAL A 16 8.43 -29.29 -6.89
N VAL A 17 8.01 -30.08 -5.90
CA VAL A 17 6.61 -30.42 -5.66
C VAL A 17 6.03 -29.42 -4.65
N ASP A 18 4.74 -29.13 -4.74
CA ASP A 18 4.02 -28.20 -3.86
C ASP A 18 4.51 -26.73 -3.93
N VAL A 19 4.68 -26.20 -5.15
CA VAL A 19 4.95 -24.77 -5.35
C VAL A 19 3.71 -23.95 -4.95
N ARG A 20 3.92 -22.93 -4.11
CA ARG A 20 2.89 -21.97 -3.69
C ARG A 20 3.17 -20.59 -4.24
N MET A 21 2.14 -19.93 -4.75
CA MET A 21 2.20 -18.53 -5.13
C MET A 21 2.12 -17.66 -3.89
N ALA A 22 3.20 -16.91 -3.61
CA ALA A 22 3.24 -15.95 -2.52
C ALA A 22 3.31 -14.52 -3.05
N MET A 23 2.72 -13.57 -2.30
CA MET A 23 2.88 -12.14 -2.56
C MET A 23 3.09 -11.40 -1.24
N ALA A 24 4.06 -10.49 -1.20
CA ALA A 24 4.34 -9.63 -0.06
C ALA A 24 3.90 -8.19 -0.38
N SER A 25 2.89 -7.69 0.33
CA SER A 25 2.41 -6.31 0.22
C SER A 25 1.48 -6.00 1.38
N GLY A 26 1.44 -4.74 1.84
CA GLY A 26 0.44 -4.28 2.81
C GLY A 26 -1.00 -4.55 2.33
N TRP A 27 -1.25 -4.56 1.02
CA TRP A 27 -2.56 -4.90 0.44
C TRP A 27 -2.98 -6.36 0.62
N MET A 28 -2.05 -7.24 1.00
CA MET A 28 -2.37 -8.65 1.29
C MET A 28 -3.22 -8.80 2.56
N GLN A 29 -3.38 -7.74 3.36
CA GLN A 29 -4.38 -7.68 4.43
C GLN A 29 -5.82 -7.80 3.89
N ILE A 30 -6.08 -7.37 2.64
CA ILE A 30 -7.39 -7.44 2.02
C ILE A 30 -7.59 -8.82 1.38
N ARG A 31 -8.38 -9.69 2.04
CA ARG A 31 -8.70 -11.05 1.54
C ARG A 31 -9.19 -11.09 0.09
N ALA A 32 -9.98 -10.11 -0.33
CA ALA A 32 -10.47 -10.02 -1.71
C ALA A 32 -9.33 -9.85 -2.72
N ARG A 33 -8.27 -9.09 -2.39
CA ARG A 33 -7.10 -8.87 -3.26
C ARG A 33 -6.28 -10.14 -3.41
N ALA A 34 -6.04 -10.86 -2.31
CA ALA A 34 -5.35 -12.15 -2.34
C ALA A 34 -6.11 -13.18 -3.19
N LYS A 35 -7.44 -13.26 -3.01
CA LYS A 35 -8.31 -14.13 -3.79
C LYS A 35 -8.33 -13.78 -5.29
N GLN A 36 -8.47 -12.50 -5.63
CA GLN A 36 -8.46 -12.03 -7.03
C GLN A 36 -7.14 -12.37 -7.74
N LYS A 37 -6.03 -12.34 -7.02
CA LYS A 37 -4.70 -12.66 -7.54
C LYS A 37 -4.32 -14.14 -7.40
N GLN A 38 -5.21 -14.99 -6.90
CA GLN A 38 -4.98 -16.42 -6.69
C GLN A 38 -3.67 -16.69 -5.92
N ILE A 39 -3.41 -15.88 -4.89
CA ILE A 39 -2.23 -16.03 -4.04
C ILE A 39 -2.52 -17.08 -2.97
N ASP A 40 -1.69 -18.12 -2.92
CA ASP A 40 -1.76 -19.18 -1.91
C ASP A 40 -1.26 -18.71 -0.54
N LEU A 41 -0.22 -17.86 -0.54
CA LEU A 41 0.43 -17.35 0.66
C LEU A 41 0.50 -15.80 0.65
N PRO A 42 -0.53 -15.12 1.16
CA PRO A 42 -0.52 -13.66 1.30
C PRO A 42 0.34 -13.25 2.51
N LEU A 43 1.42 -12.50 2.25
CA LEU A 43 2.29 -11.94 3.28
C LEU A 43 1.99 -10.45 3.45
N VAL A 44 1.51 -10.06 4.63
CA VAL A 44 1.19 -8.67 4.96
C VAL A 44 2.46 -7.97 5.44
N ILE A 45 3.24 -7.46 4.49
CA ILE A 45 4.49 -6.76 4.75
C ILE A 45 4.52 -5.50 3.88
N SER A 46 4.76 -4.36 4.51
CA SER A 46 5.00 -3.07 3.86
C SER A 46 5.93 -2.19 4.71
N ASP A 47 6.54 -1.23 4.04
CA ASP A 47 7.33 -0.14 4.61
C ASP A 47 6.48 1.09 5.00
N HIS A 48 5.18 1.08 4.68
CA HIS A 48 4.22 2.10 5.09
C HIS A 48 3.56 1.77 6.42
N ALA A 49 3.30 2.81 7.22
CA ALA A 49 2.52 2.72 8.45
C ALA A 49 1.03 2.47 8.14
N ASP A 50 0.40 1.61 8.93
CA ASP A 50 -1.04 1.40 8.85
C ASP A 50 -1.80 2.61 9.42
N TRP A 51 -3.09 2.73 9.07
CA TRP A 51 -3.94 3.87 9.47
C TRP A 51 -3.86 4.19 10.97
N ASN A 52 -3.97 3.17 11.82
CA ASN A 52 -3.95 3.36 13.28
C ASN A 52 -2.57 3.83 13.76
N GLU A 53 -1.49 3.31 13.17
CA GLU A 53 -0.12 3.69 13.51
C GLU A 53 0.17 5.12 13.06
N LEU A 54 -0.32 5.50 11.89
CA LEU A 54 -0.21 6.86 11.35
C LEU A 54 -0.92 7.87 12.24
N ILE A 55 -2.19 7.63 12.58
CA ILE A 55 -2.96 8.51 13.48
C ILE A 55 -2.30 8.59 14.86
N LYS A 56 -1.92 7.44 15.43
CA LYS A 56 -1.23 7.38 16.72
C LYS A 56 0.05 8.22 16.71
N THR A 57 0.89 8.05 15.71
CA THR A 57 2.15 8.79 15.58
C THR A 57 1.92 10.30 15.50
N ILE A 58 0.94 10.74 14.70
CA ILE A 58 0.60 12.16 14.56
C ILE A 58 0.10 12.74 15.89
N VAL A 59 -0.75 11.99 16.61
CA VAL A 59 -1.26 12.39 17.93
C VAL A 59 -0.14 12.47 18.96
N GLU A 60 0.77 11.50 18.99
CA GLU A 60 1.91 11.49 19.91
C GLU A 60 2.88 12.64 19.66
N ILE A 61 3.14 12.98 18.39
CA ILE A 61 4.02 14.10 18.01
C ILE A 61 3.32 15.45 18.27
N ASN A 62 1.99 15.50 18.11
CA ASN A 62 1.15 16.70 18.25
C ASN A 62 1.71 17.95 17.51
N PRO A 63 1.88 17.89 16.17
CA PRO A 63 2.41 19.00 15.40
C PRO A 63 1.40 20.16 15.32
N LYS A 64 1.92 21.38 15.08
CA LYS A 64 1.08 22.57 14.90
C LYS A 64 0.15 22.50 13.68
N GLU A 65 0.60 21.81 12.63
CA GLU A 65 -0.15 21.58 11.39
C GLU A 65 0.39 20.32 10.70
N VAL A 66 -0.50 19.54 10.09
CA VAL A 66 -0.16 18.34 9.31
C VAL A 66 -0.42 18.60 7.83
N TRP A 67 0.58 18.32 7.00
CA TRP A 67 0.49 18.46 5.56
C TRP A 67 0.57 17.07 4.96
N VAL A 68 -0.49 16.65 4.28
CA VAL A 68 -0.63 15.28 3.78
C VAL A 68 -0.29 15.25 2.30
N THR A 69 0.54 14.29 1.89
CA THR A 69 0.85 14.00 0.50
C THR A 69 0.58 12.53 0.20
N HIS A 70 0.21 12.25 -1.05
CA HIS A 70 -0.05 10.91 -1.58
C HIS A 70 -1.17 10.14 -0.85
N GLY A 71 -1.64 9.05 -1.46
CA GLY A 71 -2.67 8.21 -0.89
C GLY A 71 -4.04 8.90 -0.82
N GLN A 72 -4.87 8.52 0.16
CA GLN A 72 -6.18 9.13 0.37
C GLN A 72 -6.08 10.35 1.29
N GLU A 73 -5.55 11.44 0.73
CA GLU A 73 -5.26 12.67 1.46
C GLU A 73 -6.49 13.24 2.17
N GLU A 74 -7.63 13.29 1.47
CA GLU A 74 -8.89 13.82 1.99
C GLU A 74 -9.39 13.07 3.22
N ALA A 75 -9.25 11.73 3.23
CA ALA A 75 -9.68 10.89 4.34
C ALA A 75 -8.85 11.18 5.59
N LEU A 76 -7.52 11.28 5.45
CA LEU A 76 -6.63 11.57 6.57
C LEU A 76 -6.85 12.99 7.10
N VAL A 77 -6.97 13.98 6.20
CA VAL A 77 -7.25 15.37 6.58
C VAL A 77 -8.58 15.46 7.34
N TYR A 78 -9.62 14.78 6.87
CA TYR A 78 -10.92 14.74 7.54
C TYR A 78 -10.79 14.13 8.94
N ALA A 79 -10.13 12.97 9.07
CA ALA A 79 -9.94 12.30 10.35
C ALA A 79 -9.18 13.17 11.37
N LEU A 80 -8.09 13.81 10.96
CA LEU A 80 -7.31 14.70 11.83
C LEU A 80 -8.10 15.94 12.26
N ARG A 81 -8.95 16.48 11.38
CA ARG A 81 -9.85 17.59 11.74
C ARG A 81 -10.91 17.17 12.75
N GLN A 82 -11.44 15.95 12.69
CA GLN A 82 -12.34 15.43 13.72
C GLN A 82 -11.65 15.30 15.09
N LEU A 83 -10.33 15.09 15.09
CA LEU A 83 -9.49 15.10 16.30
C LEU A 83 -9.09 16.52 16.76
N GLY A 84 -9.61 17.58 16.12
CA GLY A 84 -9.30 18.97 16.46
C GLY A 84 -7.94 19.47 15.95
N MET A 85 -7.28 18.72 15.07
CA MET A 85 -5.97 19.08 14.53
C MET A 85 -6.09 19.88 13.23
N LYS A 86 -5.12 20.76 12.99
CA LYS A 86 -4.99 21.48 11.72
C LYS A 86 -4.33 20.56 10.68
N ALA A 87 -5.06 20.23 9.62
CA ALA A 87 -4.54 19.41 8.53
C ALA A 87 -4.99 19.91 7.15
N LYS A 88 -4.12 19.74 6.14
CA LYS A 88 -4.39 20.05 4.72
C LYS A 88 -3.67 19.11 3.77
N SER A 89 -4.23 18.91 2.58
CA SER A 89 -3.54 18.26 1.47
C SER A 89 -2.47 19.19 0.90
N LEU A 90 -1.36 18.61 0.47
CA LEU A 90 -0.29 19.29 -0.24
C LEU A 90 -0.24 18.80 -1.68
N HIS A 91 -0.78 19.61 -2.60
CA HIS A 91 -0.63 19.37 -4.03
C HIS A 91 0.72 19.91 -4.50
N LEU A 92 1.67 19.01 -4.72
CA LEU A 92 2.98 19.36 -5.30
C LEU A 92 2.81 19.66 -6.79
N LEU A 93 2.83 20.94 -7.16
CA LEU A 93 2.83 21.37 -8.57
C LEU A 93 4.18 21.00 -9.21
N GLY A 94 4.17 20.11 -10.22
CA GLY A 94 5.34 19.80 -11.06
C GLY A 94 5.91 18.39 -10.96
N TYR A 95 5.33 17.51 -10.15
CA TYR A 95 5.52 16.06 -10.29
C TYR A 95 4.26 15.49 -10.94
N ASP A 96 4.24 15.43 -12.28
CA ASP A 96 3.31 14.56 -12.97
C ASP A 96 3.50 13.15 -12.40
N GLU A 97 2.41 12.51 -11.99
CA GLU A 97 2.41 11.12 -11.57
C GLU A 97 2.91 10.26 -12.74
N ALA A 98 4.23 10.07 -12.79
CA ALA A 98 4.82 8.98 -13.53
C ALA A 98 4.25 7.70 -12.90
N ASP A 99 3.42 7.01 -13.68
CA ASP A 99 2.84 5.68 -13.46
C ASP A 99 1.34 5.68 -13.15
N LYS A 100 0.55 5.93 -14.21
CA LYS A 100 -0.80 5.36 -14.36
C LYS A 100 -0.75 4.11 -15.25
#